data_AF-A0A4R6MPB7-F1
#
_entry.id   AF-A0A4R6MPB7-F1
#
_cell.length_a   1.000
_cell.length_b   1.000
_cell.length_c   1.000
_cell.angle_alpha   90.00
_cell.angle_beta   90.00
_cell.angle_gamma   90.00
#
_symmetry.space_group_name_H-M   'P 1'
#
loop_
_entity.id
_entity.type
_entity.pdbx_description
1 polymer ?
#
loop_
_entity_poly.entity_id
_entity_poly.type
_entity_poly.pdbx_seq_one_letter_code
_entity_poly.pdbx_strand_id
1 'polypeptide(L)'
;MTFPDLIKNLLDSSKERLKTPIVGSFILSFLFYNWRVLALLFFSKATIEDRIIVINHEYLGFLAYFWPFIIALGYSLGVPYLMKWIDQILVGVKEVRRQHIYNAKDSTLRLKIKLADKELELQDKISRNKDKQELLDKISEMESDKSKILMELDEVAERSAEYQRNILDLNSELNNFVNLSIKDSYEIMTNLSDKTLSTLKTLDFDKNKNIDPYLINDVDFSTLTFHNIFVPGKEGNFKLSVFGNKFMELLKDEYQANKSVN
;
A
#
# COMPACT_ATOMS: atom_id res chain seq x y z
N MET A 1 55.04 54.68 -36.26
CA MET A 1 55.57 53.52 -35.51
C MET A 1 56.54 54.05 -34.48
N THR A 2 56.19 53.99 -33.21
CA THR A 2 57.11 54.36 -32.13
C THR A 2 58.06 53.18 -31.88
N PHE A 3 59.28 53.45 -31.44
CA PHE A 3 60.31 52.46 -31.12
C PHE A 3 59.83 51.25 -30.27
N PRO A 4 58.90 51.42 -29.31
CA PRO A 4 58.31 50.30 -28.56
C PRO A 4 57.51 49.33 -29.43
N ASP A 5 56.84 49.79 -30.49
CA ASP A 5 56.07 48.94 -31.40
C ASP A 5 56.98 48.05 -32.26
N LEU A 6 58.17 48.55 -32.63
CA LEU A 6 59.18 47.77 -33.36
C LEU A 6 59.77 46.66 -32.47
N ILE A 7 60.08 46.98 -31.21
CA ILE A 7 60.57 45.99 -30.24
C ILE A 7 59.48 44.93 -29.97
N LYS A 8 58.22 45.35 -29.83
CA LYS A 8 57.09 44.44 -29.60
C LYS A 8 56.86 43.50 -30.80
N ASN A 9 56.87 44.02 -32.03
CA ASN A 9 56.73 43.22 -33.24
C ASN A 9 57.90 42.24 -33.45
N LEU A 10 59.13 42.65 -33.11
CA LEU A 10 60.30 41.76 -33.14
C LEU A 10 60.23 40.68 -32.04
N LEU A 11 59.80 41.03 -30.84
CA LEU A 11 59.61 40.08 -29.74
C LEU A 11 58.49 39.09 -30.05
N ASP A 12 57.38 39.54 -30.61
CA ASP A 12 56.24 38.66 -30.93
C ASP A 12 56.57 37.71 -32.10
N SER A 13 57.32 38.16 -33.12
CA SER A 13 57.86 37.28 -34.17
C SER A 13 58.94 36.32 -33.65
N SER A 14 59.75 36.76 -32.68
CA SER A 14 60.80 35.93 -32.08
C SER A 14 60.26 34.94 -31.06
N LYS A 15 59.12 35.23 -30.39
CA LYS A 15 58.48 34.32 -29.42
C LYS A 15 58.11 32.98 -30.03
N GLU A 16 57.71 32.93 -31.30
CA GLU A 16 57.42 31.66 -31.98
C GLU A 16 58.68 30.83 -32.22
N ARG A 17 59.81 31.49 -32.51
CA ARG A 17 61.11 30.84 -32.74
C ARG A 17 61.78 30.42 -31.43
N LEU A 18 61.62 31.21 -30.37
CA LEU A 18 62.09 30.92 -29.01
C LEU A 18 61.38 29.72 -28.36
N LYS A 19 60.19 29.33 -28.86
CA LYS A 19 59.52 28.09 -28.44
C LYS A 19 60.22 26.83 -28.95
N THR A 20 61.12 26.95 -29.92
CA THR A 20 61.93 25.79 -30.35
C THR A 20 63.05 25.55 -29.33
N PRO A 21 63.16 24.34 -28.75
CA PRO A 21 64.12 24.06 -27.68
C PRO A 21 65.57 24.36 -28.07
N ILE A 22 65.91 24.22 -29.36
CA ILE A 22 67.25 24.47 -29.90
C ILE A 22 67.55 25.97 -29.91
N VAL A 23 66.63 26.82 -30.38
CA VAL A 23 66.87 28.28 -30.48
C VAL A 23 66.94 28.91 -29.10
N GLY A 24 66.08 28.52 -28.17
CA GLY A 24 66.14 28.99 -26.78
C GLY A 24 67.45 28.59 -26.09
N SER A 25 67.85 27.33 -26.23
CA SER A 25 69.12 26.82 -25.67
C SER A 25 70.34 27.47 -26.31
N PHE A 26 70.28 27.77 -27.61
CA PHE A 26 71.34 28.48 -28.34
C PHE A 26 71.51 29.91 -27.85
N ILE A 27 70.43 30.66 -27.70
CA ILE A 27 70.51 32.04 -27.20
C ILE A 27 71.06 32.06 -25.78
N LEU A 28 70.57 31.18 -24.89
CA LEU A 28 71.10 31.08 -23.52
C LEU A 28 72.57 30.67 -23.50
N SER A 29 72.96 29.67 -24.29
CA SER A 29 74.35 29.24 -24.39
C SER A 29 75.26 30.32 -24.99
N PHE A 30 74.74 31.11 -25.94
CA PHE A 30 75.48 32.18 -26.58
C PHE A 30 75.69 33.34 -25.62
N LEU A 31 74.66 33.72 -24.85
CA LEU A 31 74.77 34.73 -23.80
C LEU A 31 75.74 34.28 -22.69
N PHE A 32 75.69 33.01 -22.31
CA PHE A 32 76.55 32.46 -21.26
C PHE A 32 78.01 32.34 -21.71
N TYR A 33 78.27 31.90 -22.94
CA TYR A 33 79.64 31.78 -23.47
C TYR A 33 80.25 33.15 -23.79
N ASN A 34 79.48 34.05 -24.40
CA ASN A 34 79.92 35.39 -24.79
C ASN A 34 79.63 36.45 -23.72
N TRP A 35 79.50 36.05 -22.45
CA TRP A 35 79.16 36.95 -21.34
C TRP A 35 80.15 38.11 -21.19
N ARG A 36 81.44 37.90 -21.54
CA ARG A 36 82.49 38.93 -21.50
C ARG A 36 82.22 40.07 -22.48
N VAL A 37 81.72 39.75 -23.67
CA VAL A 37 81.33 40.74 -24.69
C VAL A 37 80.18 41.58 -24.19
N LEU A 38 79.15 40.93 -23.64
CA LEU A 38 77.98 41.61 -23.09
C LEU A 38 78.38 42.49 -21.91
N ALA A 39 79.25 42.00 -21.03
CA ALA A 39 79.76 42.76 -19.90
C ALA A 39 80.54 44.00 -20.36
N LEU A 40 81.41 43.85 -21.37
CA LEU A 40 82.16 44.96 -21.96
C LEU A 40 81.24 45.96 -22.69
N LEU A 41 80.19 45.49 -23.35
CA LEU A 41 79.24 46.34 -24.06
C LEU A 41 78.39 47.18 -23.10
N PHE A 42 77.87 46.57 -22.02
CA PHE A 42 76.93 47.23 -21.10
C PHE A 42 77.60 47.93 -19.91
N PHE A 43 78.75 47.46 -19.42
CA PHE A 43 79.36 47.95 -18.18
C PHE A 43 80.72 48.62 -18.35
N SER A 44 81.35 48.57 -19.52
CA SER A 44 82.65 49.23 -19.72
C SER A 44 82.50 50.75 -19.84
N LYS A 45 83.43 51.49 -19.21
CA LYS A 45 83.57 52.95 -19.33
C LYS A 45 84.39 53.38 -20.55
N ALA A 46 84.88 52.44 -21.36
CA ALA A 46 85.66 52.71 -22.55
C ALA A 46 84.83 53.41 -23.64
N THR A 47 85.52 54.15 -24.52
CA THR A 47 84.85 54.81 -25.66
C THR A 47 84.18 53.75 -26.54
N ILE A 48 83.18 54.18 -27.32
CA ILE A 48 82.44 53.27 -28.20
C ILE A 48 83.39 52.63 -29.23
N GLU A 49 84.35 53.40 -29.74
CA GLU A 49 85.34 52.94 -30.72
C GLU A 49 86.25 51.85 -30.15
N ASP A 50 86.79 52.05 -28.95
CA ASP A 50 87.64 51.05 -28.29
C ASP A 50 86.88 49.74 -28.02
N ARG A 51 85.60 49.83 -27.65
CA ARG A 51 84.75 48.65 -27.44
C ARG A 51 84.56 47.86 -28.73
N ILE A 52 84.30 48.53 -29.85
CA ILE A 52 84.08 47.87 -31.15
C ILE A 52 85.37 47.17 -31.62
N ILE A 53 86.54 47.78 -31.45
CA ILE A 53 87.82 47.19 -31.83
C ILE A 53 88.09 45.90 -31.03
N VAL A 54 87.91 45.95 -29.71
CA VAL A 54 88.10 44.78 -28.83
C VAL A 54 87.12 43.66 -29.17
N ILE A 55 85.85 44.00 -29.46
CA ILE A 55 84.83 43.00 -29.81
C ILE A 55 85.15 42.35 -31.17
N ASN A 56 85.54 43.14 -32.18
CA ASN A 56 85.88 42.63 -33.51
C ASN A 56 87.11 41.71 -33.51
N HIS A 57 88.12 42.02 -32.69
CA HIS A 57 89.36 41.25 -32.68
C HIS A 57 89.24 39.94 -31.88
N GLU A 58 88.62 40.00 -30.69
CA GLU A 58 88.65 38.88 -29.73
C GLU A 58 87.39 38.00 -29.77
N TYR A 59 86.25 38.52 -30.24
CA TYR A 59 84.96 37.88 -29.99
C TYR A 59 84.07 37.65 -31.21
N LEU A 60 84.47 38.09 -32.41
CA LEU A 60 83.76 37.79 -33.68
C LEU A 60 84.31 36.57 -34.44
N GLY A 61 85.21 35.79 -33.85
CA GLY A 61 85.73 34.57 -34.47
C GLY A 61 84.66 33.48 -34.63
N PHE A 62 84.84 32.59 -35.62
CA PHE A 62 83.95 31.44 -35.88
C PHE A 62 83.70 30.58 -34.62
N LEU A 63 84.71 30.44 -33.76
CA LEU A 63 84.64 29.69 -32.50
C LEU A 63 83.64 30.29 -31.49
N ALA A 64 83.38 31.60 -31.54
CA ALA A 64 82.46 32.29 -30.64
C ALA A 64 80.99 31.91 -30.88
N TYR A 65 80.65 31.46 -32.09
CA TYR A 65 79.32 30.98 -32.47
C TYR A 65 79.22 29.45 -32.47
N PHE A 66 80.31 28.76 -32.82
CA PHE A 66 80.34 27.30 -32.90
C PHE A 66 80.16 26.61 -31.54
N TRP A 67 80.86 27.07 -30.49
CA TRP A 67 80.75 26.49 -29.16
C TRP A 67 79.35 26.60 -28.55
N PRO A 68 78.69 27.77 -28.58
CA PRO A 68 77.29 27.88 -28.16
C PRO A 68 76.32 26.99 -28.93
N PHE A 69 76.57 26.75 -30.22
CA PHE A 69 75.76 25.86 -31.03
C PHE A 69 75.86 24.41 -30.58
N ILE A 70 77.07 23.92 -30.31
CA ILE A 70 77.30 22.55 -29.83
C ILE A 70 76.68 22.35 -28.44
N ILE A 71 76.85 23.31 -27.52
CA ILE A 71 76.26 23.24 -26.18
C ILE A 71 74.73 23.22 -26.27
N ALA A 72 74.15 24.08 -27.12
CA ALA A 72 72.70 24.12 -27.31
C ALA A 72 72.13 22.83 -27.91
N LEU A 73 72.84 22.24 -28.87
CA LEU A 73 72.48 20.96 -29.47
C LEU A 73 72.59 19.82 -28.45
N GLY A 74 73.67 19.80 -27.67
CA GLY A 74 73.88 18.84 -26.59
C GLY A 74 72.82 18.94 -25.50
N TYR A 75 72.44 20.15 -25.10
CA TYR A 75 71.38 20.38 -24.12
C TYR A 75 70.00 20.01 -24.67
N SER A 76 69.66 20.46 -25.87
CA SER A 76 68.36 20.20 -26.49
C SER A 76 68.11 18.71 -26.76
N LEU A 77 69.15 17.93 -27.05
CA LEU A 77 69.03 16.48 -27.23
C LEU A 77 69.21 15.73 -25.91
N GLY A 78 70.15 16.15 -25.06
CA GLY A 78 70.49 15.46 -23.82
C GLY A 78 69.39 15.51 -22.76
N VAL A 79 68.70 16.64 -22.62
CA VAL A 79 67.65 16.81 -21.60
C VAL A 79 66.49 15.82 -21.76
N PRO A 80 65.90 15.63 -22.95
CA PRO A 80 64.88 14.59 -23.16
C PRO A 80 65.34 13.17 -22.79
N TYR A 81 66.57 12.79 -23.12
CA TYR A 81 67.11 11.47 -22.77
C TYR A 81 67.33 11.31 -21.27
N LEU A 82 67.85 12.35 -20.61
CA LEU A 82 68.02 12.37 -19.16
C LEU A 82 66.66 12.28 -18.44
N MET A 83 65.66 13.02 -18.93
CA MET A 83 64.30 12.98 -18.38
C MET A 83 63.66 11.59 -18.55
N LYS A 84 63.84 10.95 -19.71
CA LYS A 84 63.40 9.56 -19.95
C LYS A 84 64.08 8.58 -19.00
N TRP A 85 65.38 8.74 -18.75
CA TRP A 85 66.13 7.87 -17.83
C TRP A 85 65.65 8.03 -16.37
N ILE A 86 65.42 9.28 -15.94
CA ILE A 86 64.82 9.57 -14.62
C ILE A 86 63.41 8.95 -14.53
N ASP A 87 62.60 9.08 -15.57
CA ASP A 87 61.25 8.51 -15.59
C ASP A 87 61.27 6.99 -15.48
N GLN A 88 62.24 6.31 -16.13
CA GLN A 88 62.42 4.85 -16.03
C GLN A 88 62.73 4.40 -14.60
N ILE A 89 63.58 5.13 -13.89
CA ILE A 89 63.87 4.87 -12.47
C ILE A 89 62.62 5.08 -11.61
N LEU A 90 61.82 6.11 -11.92
CA LEU A 90 60.60 6.43 -11.19
C LEU A 90 59.41 5.50 -11.47
N VAL A 91 59.48 4.60 -12.47
CA VAL A 91 58.37 3.68 -12.78
C VAL A 91 58.00 2.81 -11.58
N GLY A 92 58.98 2.28 -10.84
CA GLY A 92 58.72 1.45 -9.67
C GLY A 92 57.94 2.18 -8.57
N VAL A 93 58.27 3.46 -8.32
CA VAL A 93 57.57 4.30 -7.34
C VAL A 93 56.15 4.63 -7.81
N LYS A 94 55.99 4.93 -9.11
CA LYS A 94 54.66 5.19 -9.72
C LYS A 94 53.77 3.94 -9.62
N GLU A 95 54.32 2.74 -9.79
CA GLU A 95 53.59 1.48 -9.68
C GLU A 95 53.08 1.21 -8.26
N VAL A 96 53.94 1.36 -7.25
CA VAL A 96 53.56 1.20 -5.83
C VAL A 96 52.48 2.20 -5.44
N ARG A 97 52.64 3.48 -5.82
CA ARG A 97 51.62 4.50 -5.57
C ARG A 97 50.29 4.16 -6.25
N ARG A 98 50.33 3.65 -7.48
CA ARG A 98 49.13 3.23 -8.22
C ARG A 98 48.43 2.06 -7.51
N GLN A 99 49.18 1.05 -7.07
CA GLN A 99 48.64 -0.07 -6.30
C GLN A 99 47.99 0.39 -4.98
N HIS A 100 48.62 1.29 -4.23
CA HIS A 100 48.01 1.86 -3.02
C HIS A 100 46.68 2.56 -3.30
N ILE A 101 46.59 3.33 -4.39
CA ILE A 101 45.34 4.00 -4.78
C ILE A 101 44.27 2.97 -5.14
N TYR A 102 44.61 1.93 -5.90
CA TYR A 102 43.66 0.88 -6.24
C TYR A 102 43.21 0.09 -5.01
N ASN A 103 44.12 -0.27 -4.12
CA ASN A 103 43.78 -0.97 -2.87
C ASN A 103 42.89 -0.11 -1.96
N ALA A 104 43.16 1.19 -1.86
CA ALA A 104 42.30 2.12 -1.12
C ALA A 104 40.90 2.18 -1.74
N LYS A 105 40.80 2.29 -3.07
CA LYS A 105 39.51 2.28 -3.78
C LYS A 105 38.77 0.95 -3.60
N ASP A 106 39.45 -0.19 -3.69
CA ASP A 106 38.88 -1.52 -3.49
C ASP A 106 38.33 -1.66 -2.07
N SER A 107 39.09 -1.24 -1.05
CA SER A 107 38.63 -1.28 0.34
C SER A 107 37.37 -0.44 0.56
N THR A 108 37.31 0.75 -0.07
CA THR A 108 36.14 1.63 0.01
C THR A 108 34.94 1.01 -0.72
N LEU A 109 35.17 0.37 -1.87
CA LEU A 109 34.12 -0.30 -2.60
C LEU A 109 33.54 -1.49 -1.81
N ARG A 110 34.40 -2.30 -1.19
CA ARG A 110 33.95 -3.40 -0.30
C ARG A 110 33.13 -2.90 0.87
N LEU A 111 33.53 -1.79 1.49
CA LEU A 111 32.75 -1.16 2.56
C LEU A 111 31.39 -0.68 2.07
N LYS A 112 31.31 -0.08 0.87
CA LYS A 112 30.04 0.32 0.26
C LYS A 112 29.12 -0.86 -0.04
N ILE A 113 29.65 -1.94 -0.58
CA ILE A 113 28.89 -3.18 -0.82
C ILE A 113 28.33 -3.72 0.51
N LYS A 114 29.19 -3.83 1.53
CA LYS A 114 28.78 -4.30 2.86
C LYS A 114 27.72 -3.40 3.49
N LEU A 115 27.79 -2.09 3.26
CA LEU A 115 26.80 -1.13 3.74
C LEU A 115 25.46 -1.30 3.00
N ALA A 116 25.48 -1.46 1.68
CA ALA A 116 24.29 -1.75 0.88
C ALA A 116 23.62 -3.07 1.29
N ASP A 117 24.39 -4.14 1.53
CA ASP A 117 23.87 -5.42 2.03
C ASP A 117 23.19 -5.25 3.39
N LYS A 118 23.77 -4.43 4.27
CA LYS A 118 23.19 -4.14 5.59
C LYS A 118 21.92 -3.30 5.50
N GLU A 119 21.84 -2.37 4.56
CA GLU A 119 20.62 -1.60 4.28
C GLU A 119 19.50 -2.49 3.74
N LEU A 120 19.80 -3.42 2.84
CA LEU A 120 18.84 -4.41 2.36
C LEU A 120 18.34 -5.32 3.50
N GLU A 121 19.25 -5.82 4.34
CA GLU A 121 18.88 -6.62 5.52
C GLU A 121 17.99 -5.82 6.49
N LEU A 122 18.29 -4.53 6.68
CA LEU A 122 17.48 -3.63 7.51
C LEU A 122 16.09 -3.41 6.90
N GLN A 123 16.00 -3.18 5.59
CA GLN A 123 14.70 -3.02 4.91
C GLN A 123 13.86 -4.28 4.98
N ASP A 124 14.44 -5.47 4.77
CA ASP A 124 13.72 -6.75 4.91
C ASP A 124 13.19 -6.91 6.34
N LYS A 125 14.00 -6.60 7.36
CA LYS A 125 13.53 -6.61 8.77
C LYS A 125 12.40 -5.61 9.03
N ILE A 126 12.46 -4.41 8.44
CA ILE A 126 11.40 -3.41 8.55
C ILE A 126 10.12 -3.92 7.85
N SER A 127 10.23 -4.46 6.64
CA SER A 127 9.09 -5.01 5.89
C SER A 127 8.42 -6.13 6.68
N ARG A 128 9.20 -7.11 7.16
CA ARG A 128 8.68 -8.20 7.99
C ARG A 128 8.00 -7.70 9.27
N ASN A 129 8.53 -6.65 9.90
CA ASN A 129 7.89 -6.03 11.06
C ASN A 129 6.59 -5.31 10.68
N LYS A 130 6.52 -4.66 9.52
CA LYS A 130 5.27 -4.07 9.00
C LYS A 130 4.24 -5.14 8.73
N ASP A 131 4.62 -6.21 8.03
CA ASP A 131 3.73 -7.35 7.75
C ASP A 131 3.23 -7.98 9.06
N LYS A 132 4.11 -8.10 10.07
CA LYS A 132 3.74 -8.56 11.41
C LYS A 132 2.75 -7.62 12.09
N GLN A 133 2.96 -6.30 11.99
CA GLN A 133 2.05 -5.32 12.56
C GLN A 133 0.68 -5.37 11.88
N GLU A 134 0.63 -5.46 10.56
CA GLU A 134 -0.60 -5.60 9.79
C GLU A 134 -1.37 -6.88 10.16
N LEU A 135 -0.65 -7.99 10.35
CA LEU A 135 -1.25 -9.23 10.85
C LEU A 135 -1.81 -9.08 12.27
N LEU A 136 -1.11 -8.37 13.16
CA LEU A 136 -1.61 -8.09 14.52
C LEU A 136 -2.85 -7.20 14.51
N ASP A 137 -2.87 -6.17 13.67
CA ASP A 137 -4.02 -5.27 13.52
C ASP A 137 -5.24 -6.05 13.00
N LYS A 138 -5.04 -6.95 12.02
CA LYS A 138 -6.09 -7.83 11.50
C LYS A 138 -6.60 -8.84 12.53
N ILE A 139 -5.72 -9.38 13.38
CA ILE A 139 -6.13 -10.25 14.49
C ILE A 139 -7.00 -9.47 15.48
N SER A 140 -6.60 -8.26 15.84
CA SER A 140 -7.35 -7.38 16.74
C SER A 140 -8.75 -7.04 16.17
N GLU A 141 -8.83 -6.74 14.87
CA GLU A 141 -10.10 -6.52 14.18
C GLU A 141 -11.00 -7.76 14.21
N MET A 142 -10.44 -8.93 13.90
CA MET A 142 -11.16 -10.21 13.96
C MET A 142 -11.65 -10.55 15.37
N GLU A 143 -10.87 -10.25 16.42
CA GLU A 143 -11.28 -10.44 17.81
C GLU A 143 -12.43 -9.52 18.19
N SER A 144 -12.38 -8.25 17.78
CA SER A 144 -13.47 -7.29 17.95
C SER A 144 -14.75 -7.78 17.26
N ASP A 145 -14.66 -8.22 16.00
CA ASP A 145 -15.82 -8.68 15.25
C ASP A 145 -16.38 -9.99 15.81
N LYS A 146 -15.52 -10.91 16.25
CA LYS A 146 -15.94 -12.10 16.99
C LYS A 146 -16.71 -11.72 18.25
N SER A 147 -16.24 -10.71 19.01
CA SER A 147 -16.95 -10.23 20.19
C SER A 147 -18.34 -9.68 19.85
N LYS A 148 -18.48 -8.91 18.77
CA LYS A 148 -19.78 -8.40 18.31
C LYS A 148 -20.73 -9.53 17.90
N ILE A 149 -20.24 -10.50 17.13
CA ILE A 149 -21.02 -11.66 16.70
C ILE A 149 -21.49 -12.47 17.91
N LEU A 150 -20.66 -12.62 18.94
CA LEU A 150 -21.07 -13.30 20.18
C LEU A 150 -22.18 -12.54 20.93
N MET A 151 -22.09 -11.21 20.99
CA MET A 151 -23.16 -10.39 21.59
C MET A 151 -24.47 -10.50 20.80
N GLU A 152 -24.41 -10.46 19.47
CA GLU A 152 -25.59 -10.66 18.62
C GLU A 152 -26.17 -12.07 18.77
N LEU A 153 -25.32 -13.09 18.92
CA LEU A 153 -25.75 -14.47 19.14
C LEU A 153 -26.49 -14.62 20.48
N ASP A 154 -25.98 -14.00 21.54
CA ASP A 154 -26.62 -14.00 22.85
C ASP A 154 -27.98 -13.27 22.80
N GLU A 155 -28.06 -12.12 22.13
CA GLU A 155 -29.32 -11.38 21.97
C GLU A 155 -30.38 -12.20 21.19
N VAL A 156 -29.95 -12.89 20.14
CA VAL A 156 -30.83 -13.78 19.37
C VAL A 156 -31.28 -14.99 20.21
N ALA A 157 -30.40 -15.56 21.02
CA ALA A 157 -30.73 -16.67 21.91
C ALA A 157 -31.75 -16.24 22.97
N GLU A 158 -31.60 -15.05 23.56
CA GLU A 158 -32.56 -14.49 24.52
C GLU A 158 -33.93 -14.27 23.87
N ARG A 159 -33.98 -13.64 22.68
CA ARG A 159 -35.24 -13.46 21.93
C ARG A 159 -35.90 -14.79 21.58
N SER A 160 -35.12 -15.80 21.19
CA SER A 160 -35.64 -17.13 20.90
C SER A 160 -36.27 -17.78 22.14
N ALA A 161 -35.62 -17.65 23.30
CA ALA A 161 -36.17 -18.14 24.56
C ALA A 161 -37.45 -17.40 24.98
N GLU A 162 -37.51 -16.08 24.74
CA GLU A 162 -38.72 -15.28 24.97
C GLU A 162 -39.88 -15.72 24.07
N TYR A 163 -39.64 -15.91 22.77
CA TYR A 163 -40.65 -16.42 21.86
C TYR A 163 -41.15 -17.81 22.25
N GLN A 164 -40.27 -18.70 22.72
CA GLN A 164 -40.68 -20.01 23.22
C GLN A 164 -41.60 -19.89 24.45
N ARG A 165 -41.30 -18.99 25.38
CA ARG A 165 -42.19 -18.72 26.54
C ARG A 165 -43.54 -18.19 26.09
N ASN A 166 -43.55 -17.21 25.19
CA ASN A 166 -44.80 -16.63 24.67
C ASN A 166 -45.66 -17.69 23.95
N ILE A 167 -45.05 -18.62 23.22
CA ILE A 167 -45.77 -19.74 22.58
C ILE A 167 -46.36 -20.67 23.64
N LEU A 168 -45.62 -20.99 24.71
CA LEU A 168 -46.12 -21.83 25.80
C LEU A 168 -47.30 -21.18 26.52
N ASP A 169 -47.17 -19.89 26.85
CA ASP A 169 -48.22 -19.12 27.52
C ASP A 169 -49.47 -19.04 26.64
N LEU A 170 -49.33 -18.70 25.36
CA LEU A 170 -50.45 -18.64 24.41
C LEU A 170 -51.13 -20.00 24.23
N ASN A 171 -50.36 -21.09 24.18
CA ASN A 171 -50.93 -22.44 24.13
C ASN A 171 -51.70 -22.78 25.41
N SER A 172 -51.23 -22.33 26.57
CA SER A 172 -51.94 -22.54 27.84
C SER A 172 -53.26 -21.76 27.89
N GLU A 173 -53.26 -20.51 27.41
CA GLU A 173 -54.46 -19.68 27.29
C GLU A 173 -55.45 -20.28 26.30
N LEU A 174 -54.97 -20.73 25.14
CA LEU A 174 -55.78 -21.39 24.13
C LEU A 174 -56.43 -22.67 24.68
N ASN A 175 -55.67 -23.50 25.39
CA ASN A 175 -56.21 -24.71 26.01
C ASN A 175 -57.29 -24.39 27.06
N ASN A 176 -57.09 -23.35 27.86
CA ASN A 176 -58.10 -22.90 28.82
C ASN A 176 -59.38 -22.41 28.11
N PHE A 177 -59.23 -21.61 27.05
CA PHE A 177 -60.36 -21.14 26.25
C PHE A 177 -61.13 -22.29 25.58
N VAL A 178 -60.41 -23.27 25.03
CA VAL A 178 -61.01 -24.48 24.43
C VAL A 178 -61.78 -25.27 25.49
N ASN A 179 -61.20 -25.48 26.68
CA ASN A 179 -61.87 -26.20 27.77
C ASN A 179 -63.15 -25.49 28.24
N LEU A 180 -63.13 -24.16 28.36
CA LEU A 180 -64.32 -23.37 28.68
C LEU A 180 -65.38 -23.50 27.58
N SER A 181 -64.99 -23.37 26.32
CA SER A 181 -65.89 -23.50 25.17
C SER A 181 -66.56 -24.88 25.09
N ILE A 182 -65.81 -25.94 25.42
CA ILE A 182 -66.33 -27.31 25.51
C ILE A 182 -67.34 -27.42 26.66
N LYS A 183 -67.02 -26.88 27.83
CA LYS A 183 -67.92 -26.88 29.00
C LYS A 183 -69.23 -26.16 28.68
N ASP A 184 -69.16 -24.97 28.09
CA ASP A 184 -70.33 -24.19 27.69
C ASP A 184 -71.18 -24.97 26.67
N SER A 185 -70.52 -25.65 25.73
CA SER A 185 -71.21 -26.52 24.76
C SER A 185 -71.97 -27.65 25.46
N TYR A 186 -71.36 -28.34 26.43
CA TYR A 186 -72.05 -29.37 27.20
C TYR A 186 -73.24 -28.82 27.99
N GLU A 187 -73.09 -27.68 28.64
CA GLU A 187 -74.18 -27.04 29.39
C GLU A 187 -75.37 -26.71 28.47
N ILE A 188 -75.10 -26.15 27.28
CA ILE A 188 -76.14 -25.90 26.28
C ILE A 188 -76.81 -27.22 25.88
N MET A 189 -76.04 -28.27 25.55
CA MET A 189 -76.61 -29.56 25.14
C MET A 189 -77.53 -30.17 26.21
N THR A 190 -77.18 -30.05 27.49
CA THR A 190 -78.01 -30.55 28.60
C THR A 190 -79.31 -29.76 28.82
N ASN A 191 -79.34 -28.50 28.40
CA ASN A 191 -80.50 -27.62 28.57
C ASN A 191 -81.47 -27.65 27.39
N LEU A 192 -81.12 -28.32 26.29
CA LEU A 192 -81.99 -28.49 25.11
C LEU A 192 -82.93 -29.69 25.29
N SER A 193 -84.13 -29.62 24.73
CA SER A 193 -85.03 -30.77 24.72
C SER A 193 -84.49 -31.92 23.85
N ASP A 194 -84.80 -33.17 24.22
CA ASP A 194 -84.41 -34.39 23.46
C ASP A 194 -84.85 -34.32 21.99
N LYS A 195 -86.04 -33.76 21.75
CA LYS A 195 -86.56 -33.57 20.39
C LYS A 195 -85.66 -32.63 19.60
N THR A 196 -85.29 -31.47 20.16
CA THR A 196 -84.36 -30.53 19.51
C THR A 196 -82.99 -31.15 19.29
N LEU A 197 -82.46 -31.88 20.27
CA LEU A 197 -81.16 -32.55 20.17
C LEU A 197 -81.15 -33.58 19.04
N SER A 198 -82.23 -34.36 18.89
CA SER A 198 -82.40 -35.33 17.80
C SER A 198 -82.48 -34.64 16.43
N THR A 199 -83.21 -33.53 16.33
CA THR A 199 -83.30 -32.72 15.11
C THR A 199 -81.91 -32.18 14.73
N LEU A 200 -81.20 -31.56 15.67
CA LEU A 200 -79.85 -31.00 15.46
C LEU A 200 -78.82 -32.06 15.03
N LYS A 201 -78.87 -33.27 15.62
CA LYS A 201 -77.96 -34.38 15.27
C LYS A 201 -78.15 -34.91 13.85
N THR A 202 -79.38 -34.82 13.32
CA THR A 202 -79.71 -35.28 11.96
C THR A 202 -79.59 -34.19 10.89
N LEU A 203 -79.41 -32.93 11.29
CA LEU A 203 -79.32 -31.80 10.39
C LEU A 203 -77.96 -31.76 9.65
N ASP A 204 -78.03 -31.74 8.33
CA ASP A 204 -76.88 -31.55 7.43
C ASP A 204 -76.74 -30.07 7.07
N PHE A 205 -75.95 -29.34 7.85
CA PHE A 205 -75.70 -27.90 7.68
C PHE A 205 -74.83 -27.57 6.46
N ASP A 206 -74.11 -28.52 5.88
CA ASP A 206 -73.36 -28.30 4.63
C ASP A 206 -74.30 -28.18 3.42
N LYS A 207 -75.48 -28.81 3.48
CA LYS A 207 -76.53 -28.74 2.44
C LYS A 207 -77.56 -27.64 2.69
N ASN A 208 -77.85 -27.33 3.95
CA ASN A 208 -78.85 -26.32 4.35
C ASN A 208 -78.17 -25.08 4.93
N LYS A 209 -77.83 -24.11 4.07
CA LYS A 209 -77.17 -22.85 4.47
C LYS A 209 -77.98 -21.95 5.41
N ASN A 210 -79.29 -22.21 5.53
CA ASN A 210 -80.24 -21.46 6.31
C ASN A 210 -81.12 -22.44 7.10
N ILE A 211 -81.32 -22.16 8.38
CA ILE A 211 -82.15 -22.99 9.26
C ILE A 211 -83.51 -22.34 9.36
N ASP A 212 -84.55 -23.12 9.07
CA ASP A 212 -85.92 -22.72 9.33
C ASP A 212 -86.15 -22.72 10.86
N PRO A 213 -86.44 -21.56 11.49
CA PRO A 213 -86.69 -21.46 12.92
C PRO A 213 -87.80 -22.39 13.41
N TYR A 214 -88.74 -22.79 12.54
CA TYR A 214 -89.87 -23.66 12.90
C TYR A 214 -89.47 -25.14 13.16
N LEU A 215 -88.22 -25.54 12.89
CA LEU A 215 -87.72 -26.89 13.14
C LEU A 215 -87.32 -27.16 14.60
N ILE A 216 -87.10 -26.08 15.36
CA ILE A 216 -86.66 -26.11 16.76
C ILE A 216 -87.74 -25.41 17.58
N ASN A 217 -88.01 -25.87 18.80
CA ASN A 217 -89.00 -25.16 19.64
C ASN A 217 -88.49 -23.76 20.03
N ASP A 218 -89.40 -22.81 20.26
CA ASP A 218 -89.03 -21.40 20.49
C ASP A 218 -88.08 -21.19 21.69
N VAL A 219 -88.22 -22.01 22.74
CA VAL A 219 -87.38 -21.93 23.95
C VAL A 219 -85.94 -22.37 23.66
N ASP A 220 -85.77 -23.51 22.99
CA ASP A 220 -84.47 -24.02 22.60
C ASP A 220 -83.83 -23.14 21.52
N PHE A 221 -84.62 -22.60 20.59
CA PHE A 221 -84.14 -21.66 19.57
C PHE A 221 -83.63 -20.35 20.20
N SER A 222 -84.34 -19.83 21.20
CA SER A 222 -83.88 -18.66 21.97
C SER A 222 -82.58 -18.94 22.74
N THR A 223 -82.41 -20.16 23.25
CA THR A 223 -81.19 -20.60 23.96
C THR A 223 -80.00 -20.71 23.00
N LEU A 224 -80.21 -21.27 21.80
CA LEU A 224 -79.18 -21.42 20.77
C LEU A 224 -78.76 -20.07 20.17
N THR A 225 -79.69 -19.13 20.03
CA THR A 225 -79.38 -17.76 19.58
C THR A 225 -78.70 -16.93 20.68
N PHE A 226 -79.11 -17.08 21.94
CA PHE A 226 -78.47 -16.43 23.09
C PHE A 226 -76.99 -16.83 23.22
N HIS A 227 -76.67 -18.11 23.02
CA HIS A 227 -75.28 -18.61 23.04
C HIS A 227 -74.54 -18.42 21.71
N ASN A 228 -75.06 -17.59 20.80
CA ASN A 228 -74.47 -17.32 19.49
C ASN A 228 -74.19 -18.56 18.63
N ILE A 229 -74.89 -19.68 18.85
CA ILE A 229 -74.79 -20.85 17.97
C ILE A 229 -75.42 -20.49 16.62
N PHE A 230 -76.59 -19.86 16.67
CA PHE A 230 -77.25 -19.26 15.52
C PHE A 230 -77.15 -17.75 15.55
N VAL A 231 -76.72 -17.17 14.43
CA VAL A 231 -76.66 -15.73 14.23
C VAL A 231 -77.54 -15.33 13.05
N PRO A 232 -78.13 -14.12 13.06
CA PRO A 232 -78.99 -13.68 11.98
C PRO A 232 -78.23 -13.63 10.65
N GLY A 233 -78.84 -14.24 9.63
CA GLY A 233 -78.41 -14.25 8.23
C GLY A 233 -79.19 -13.22 7.39
N LYS A 234 -79.12 -13.37 6.07
CA LYS A 234 -79.89 -12.53 5.15
C LYS A 234 -81.34 -13.05 5.06
N GLU A 235 -82.29 -12.13 4.84
CA GLU A 235 -83.70 -12.45 4.54
C GLU A 235 -84.45 -13.19 5.68
N GLY A 236 -84.09 -12.94 6.94
CA GLY A 236 -84.78 -13.53 8.10
C GLY A 236 -84.36 -14.96 8.44
N ASN A 237 -83.39 -15.52 7.71
CA ASN A 237 -82.81 -16.82 7.99
C ASN A 237 -81.70 -16.74 9.05
N PHE A 238 -81.37 -17.86 9.68
CA PHE A 238 -80.24 -17.97 10.62
C PHE A 238 -79.12 -18.83 10.05
N LYS A 239 -77.87 -18.46 10.37
CA LYS A 239 -76.65 -19.20 10.01
C LYS A 239 -75.88 -19.59 11.26
N LEU A 240 -75.04 -20.62 11.15
CA LEU A 240 -74.11 -20.99 12.21
C LEU A 240 -72.99 -19.96 12.34
N SER A 241 -72.62 -19.64 13.59
CA SER A 241 -71.37 -18.94 13.87
C SER A 241 -70.17 -19.90 13.80
N VAL A 242 -68.95 -19.39 13.93
CA VAL A 242 -67.74 -20.25 14.06
C VAL A 242 -67.85 -21.17 15.27
N PHE A 243 -68.35 -20.64 16.40
CA PHE A 243 -68.66 -21.43 17.59
C PHE A 243 -69.80 -22.41 17.33
N GLY A 244 -70.85 -21.98 16.62
CA GLY A 244 -71.96 -22.84 16.24
C GLY A 244 -71.55 -24.03 15.38
N ASN A 245 -70.65 -23.84 14.41
CA ASN A 245 -70.11 -24.94 13.61
C ASN A 245 -69.38 -25.96 14.49
N LYS A 246 -68.55 -25.50 15.43
CA LYS A 246 -67.83 -26.39 16.35
C LYS A 246 -68.77 -27.11 17.32
N PHE A 247 -69.80 -26.42 17.80
CA PHE A 247 -70.87 -27.00 18.61
C PHE A 247 -71.60 -28.13 17.85
N MET A 248 -71.94 -27.91 16.58
CA MET A 248 -72.57 -28.94 15.75
C MET A 248 -71.64 -30.13 15.45
N GLU A 249 -70.33 -29.90 15.28
CA GLU A 249 -69.35 -31.00 15.18
C GLU A 249 -69.32 -31.85 16.45
N LEU A 250 -69.24 -31.22 17.63
CA LEU A 250 -69.26 -31.93 18.91
C LEU A 250 -70.54 -32.76 19.08
N LEU A 251 -71.70 -32.21 18.71
CA LEU A 251 -72.97 -32.92 18.71
C LEU A 251 -72.98 -34.16 17.79
N LYS A 252 -72.37 -34.04 16.60
CA LYS A 252 -72.26 -35.14 15.65
C LYS A 252 -71.30 -36.21 16.16
N ASP A 253 -70.17 -35.82 16.72
CA ASP A 253 -69.18 -36.75 17.28
C ASP A 253 -69.78 -37.55 18.45
N GLU A 254 -70.51 -36.89 19.35
CA GLU A 254 -71.23 -37.54 20.46
C GLU A 254 -72.32 -38.50 19.94
N TYR A 255 -73.04 -38.12 18.88
CA TYR A 255 -74.05 -38.99 18.26
C TYR A 255 -73.43 -40.23 17.60
N GLN A 256 -72.31 -40.08 16.88
CA GLN A 256 -71.61 -41.20 16.25
C GLN A 256 -70.98 -42.14 17.29
N ALA A 257 -70.42 -41.60 18.38
CA ALA A 257 -69.89 -42.38 19.50
C ALA A 257 -70.99 -43.22 20.18
N ASN A 258 -72.19 -42.67 20.35
CA ASN A 258 -73.33 -43.42 20.93
C ASN A 258 -73.95 -44.44 19.97
N LYS A 259 -73.71 -44.32 18.66
CA LYS A 259 -74.19 -45.25 17.63
C LYS A 259 -73.25 -46.45 17.41
N SER A 260 -71.97 -46.33 17.75
CA SER A 260 -70.99 -47.42 17.65
C SER A 260 -70.93 -48.33 18.89
N VAL A 261 -71.61 -47.93 19.98
CA VAL A 261 -71.68 -48.65 21.27
C VAL A 261 -72.97 -49.49 21.41
N ASN A 262 -73.93 -49.34 20.48
CA ASN A 262 -75.18 -50.13 20.40
C ASN A 262 -75.20 -50.98 19.13
#